data_AF-A0A535R4I4-F1
#
_entry.id   AF-A0A535R4I4-F1
#
_cell.length_a   1.000
_cell.length_b   1.000
_cell.length_c   1.000
_cell.angle_alpha   90.00
_cell.angle_beta   90.00
_cell.angle_gamma   90.00
#
_symmetry.space_group_name_H-M   'P 1'
#
loop_
_entity.id
_entity.type
_entity.pdbx_description
1 polymer ?
#
loop_
_entity_poly.entity_id
_entity_poly.type
_entity_poly.pdbx_seq_one_letter_code
_entity_poly.pdbx_strand_id
1 'polypeptide(L)' 'MSNIIGLGLDATDIGRISDTIERYGERFLKRIFTEGEIAYCLRRRVPAIHFAGRFAAKEATMKALGTGHSQGVLW' A
#
# COMPACT_ATOMS: atom_id res chain seq x y z
N MET A 1 14.95 -28.65 1.24
CA MET A 1 15.49 -27.29 1.27
C MET A 1 14.34 -26.33 1.03
N SER A 2 14.03 -25.47 2.00
CA SER A 2 12.96 -24.48 1.90
C SER A 2 13.38 -23.36 0.94
N ASN A 3 12.74 -23.28 -0.22
CA ASN A 3 13.13 -22.36 -1.28
C ASN A 3 12.36 -21.04 -1.17
N ILE A 4 12.76 -20.18 -0.22
CA ILE A 4 12.28 -18.80 -0.14
C ILE A 4 13.19 -17.94 -1.02
N ILE A 5 12.62 -17.34 -2.07
CA ILE A 5 13.37 -16.52 -3.04
C ILE A 5 13.51 -15.04 -2.63
N GLY A 6 12.71 -14.60 -1.65
CA GLY A 6 12.72 -13.22 -1.16
C GLY A 6 11.77 -13.03 0.02
N LEU A 7 12.06 -12.03 0.86
CA LEU A 7 11.26 -11.65 2.03
C LEU A 7 11.16 -10.13 2.09
N GLY A 8 9.98 -9.61 2.44
CA GLY A 8 9.79 -8.19 2.66
C GLY A 8 8.84 -7.92 3.82
N LEU A 9 9.14 -6.86 4.56
CA LEU A 9 8.36 -6.36 5.69
C LEU A 9 8.20 -4.85 5.53
N ASP A 10 7.01 -4.36 5.81
CA ASP A 10 6.75 -2.93 5.93
C ASP A 10 5.80 -2.65 7.09
N ALA A 11 6.05 -1.55 7.78
CA ALA A 11 5.18 -1.01 8.81
C ALA A 11 4.79 0.41 8.40
N THR A 12 3.49 0.64 8.26
CA THR A 12 2.94 1.93 7.84
C THR A 12 2.06 2.50 8.95
N ASP A 13 2.33 3.75 9.32
CA ASP A 13 1.51 4.51 10.24
C ASP A 13 0.14 4.86 9.62
N ILE A 14 -0.94 4.53 10.34
CA ILE A 14 -2.32 4.75 9.88
C ILE A 14 -2.64 6.25 9.87
N GLY A 15 -2.19 7.02 10.86
CA GLY A 15 -2.39 8.46 10.95
C GLY A 15 -1.73 9.17 9.75
N ARG A 16 -0.49 8.81 9.42
CA ARG A 16 0.19 9.35 8.23
C ARG A 16 -0.60 9.13 6.95
N ILE A 17 -1.18 7.94 6.76
CA ILE A 17 -2.01 7.64 5.59
C ILE A 17 -3.31 8.44 5.63
N SER A 18 -3.94 8.54 6.79
CA SER A 18 -5.15 9.35 6.98
C SER A 18 -4.89 10.81 6.60
N ASP A 19 -3.85 11.44 7.14
CA ASP A 19 -3.48 12.84 6.89
C ASP A 19 -3.15 13.07 5.41
N THR A 20 -2.50 12.09 4.77
CA THR A 20 -2.15 12.16 3.35
C THR A 20 -3.40 12.08 2.47
N ILE A 21 -4.36 11.20 2.81
CA ILE A 21 -5.65 11.11 2.13
C ILE A 21 -6.44 12.40 2.33
N GLU A 22 -6.46 12.96 3.53
CA GLU A 22 -7.14 14.23 3.80
C GLU A 22 -6.53 15.38 2.99
N ARG A 23 -5.19 15.45 2.93
CA ARG A 23 -4.47 16.52 2.22
C ARG A 23 -4.60 16.44 0.70
N TYR A 24 -4.57 15.24 0.12
CA TYR A 24 -4.46 15.06 -1.34
C TYR A 24 -5.66 14.37 -1.99
N GLY A 25 -6.59 13.83 -1.19
CA GLY A 25 -7.83 13.22 -1.64
C GLY A 25 -7.66 12.16 -2.71
N GLU A 26 -8.52 12.22 -3.73
CA GLU A 26 -8.52 11.26 -4.83
C GLU A 26 -7.21 11.18 -5.60
N ARG A 27 -6.43 12.28 -5.67
CA ARG A 27 -5.16 12.30 -6.40
C ARG A 27 -4.17 11.32 -5.79
N PHE A 28 -4.11 11.24 -4.46
CA PHE A 28 -3.27 10.26 -3.78
C PHE A 28 -3.83 8.85 -3.97
N LEU A 29 -5.15 8.68 -3.81
CA LEU A 29 -5.78 7.37 -3.93
C LEU A 29 -5.57 6.74 -5.31
N LYS A 30 -5.88 7.47 -6.37
CA LYS A 30 -5.76 7.00 -7.77
C LYS A 30 -4.32 6.78 -8.21
N ARG A 31 -3.34 7.39 -7.52
CA ARG A 31 -1.91 7.17 -7.81
C ARG A 31 -1.40 5.84 -7.26
N ILE A 32 -1.98 5.35 -6.17
CA ILE A 32 -1.40 4.25 -5.39
C ILE A 32 -2.28 3.00 -5.38
N PHE A 33 -3.59 3.17 -5.49
CA PHE A 33 -4.56 2.09 -5.35
C PHE A 33 -5.33 1.90 -6.66
N THR A 34 -5.61 0.64 -6.97
CA THR A 34 -6.53 0.31 -8.06
C THR A 34 -7.97 0.69 -7.68
N GLU A 35 -8.85 0.82 -8.67
CA GLU A 35 -10.26 1.15 -8.43
C GLU A 35 -10.95 0.15 -7.49
N GLY A 36 -10.65 -1.15 -7.66
CA GLY A 36 -11.19 -2.20 -6.79
C GLY A 36 -10.70 -2.08 -5.34
N GLU A 37 -9.45 -1.66 -5.12
CA GLU A 37 -8.91 -1.42 -3.79
C GLU A 37 -9.55 -0.21 -3.12
N ILE A 38 -9.72 0.88 -3.88
CA ILE A 38 -10.40 2.09 -3.40
C ILE A 38 -11.84 1.76 -3.00
N ALA A 39 -12.59 1.10 -3.88
CA ALA A 39 -13.96 0.68 -3.62
C ALA A 39 -14.06 -0.28 -2.42
N TYR A 40 -13.08 -1.15 -2.23
CA TYR A 40 -12.99 -2.01 -1.06
C TYR A 40 -12.77 -1.20 0.23
N CYS A 41 -11.76 -0.33 0.26
CA CYS A 41 -11.37 0.41 1.47
C CYS A 41 -12.44 1.40 1.91
N LEU A 42 -13.08 2.10 0.96
CA LEU A 42 -14.13 3.08 1.26
C LEU A 42 -15.40 2.46 1.84
N ARG A 43 -15.66 1.16 1.61
CA ARG A 43 -16.80 0.43 2.19
C ARG A 43 -16.59 0.00 3.64
N ARG A 44 -15.41 0.27 4.22
CA ARG A 44 -15.07 -0.16 5.57
C ARG A 44 -15.37 0.93 6.59
N ARG A 45 -15.62 0.54 7.84
CA ARG A 45 -15.96 1.46 8.94
C ARG A 45 -14.88 2.53 9.16
N VAL A 46 -13.60 2.14 9.04
CA VAL A 46 -12.46 3.05 9.16
C VAL A 46 -11.56 2.87 7.93
N PRO A 47 -11.82 3.58 6.82
CA PRO A 47 -11.11 3.37 5.56
C PRO A 47 -9.58 3.51 5.66
N ALA A 48 -9.08 4.45 6.48
CA ALA A 48 -7.65 4.72 6.64
C ALA A 48 -6.85 3.49 7.07
N ILE A 49 -7.38 2.64 7.96
CA ILE A 49 -6.71 1.39 8.40
C ILE A 49 -6.50 0.44 7.22
N HIS A 50 -7.50 0.34 6.34
CA HIS A 50 -7.44 -0.55 5.18
C HIS A 50 -6.53 -0.01 4.09
N PHE A 51 -6.52 1.31 3.86
CA PHE A 51 -5.56 1.94 2.96
C PHE A 51 -4.12 1.77 3.47
N ALA A 52 -3.87 1.97 4.76
CA ALA A 52 -2.56 1.78 5.36
C ALA A 52 -2.07 0.33 5.26
N GLY A 53 -2.93 -0.64 5.55
CA GLY A 53 -2.60 -2.05 5.40
C GLY A 53 -2.25 -2.45 3.96
N ARG A 54 -2.98 -1.92 2.96
CA ARG A 54 -2.65 -2.14 1.55
C ARG A 54 -1.35 -1.46 1.13
N PHE A 55 -1.13 -0.23 1.60
CA PHE A 55 0.12 0.49 1.36
C PHE A 55 1.32 -0.32 1.86
N ALA A 56 1.26 -0.79 3.13
CA ALA A 56 2.30 -1.65 3.70
C ALA A 56 2.47 -2.96 2.93
N ALA A 57 1.37 -3.60 2.50
CA ALA A 57 1.45 -4.83 1.73
C ALA A 57 2.18 -4.62 0.39
N LYS A 58 1.93 -3.50 -0.30
CA LYS A 58 2.61 -3.16 -1.56
C LYS A 58 4.09 -2.92 -1.33
N GLU A 59 4.46 -2.12 -0.34
CA GLU A 59 5.87 -1.88 0.05
C GLU A 59 6.59 -3.17 0.46
N ALA A 60 5.97 -4.01 1.28
CA ALA A 60 6.53 -5.30 1.67
C ALA A 60 6.76 -6.21 0.46
N THR A 61 5.83 -6.22 -0.50
CA THR A 61 5.97 -7.01 -1.74
C THR A 61 7.13 -6.49 -2.58
N MET A 62 7.24 -5.18 -2.76
CA MET A 62 8.34 -4.55 -3.49
C MET A 62 9.71 -4.88 -2.89
N LYS A 63 9.80 -4.97 -1.55
CA LYS A 63 11.01 -5.41 -0.84
C LYS A 63 11.29 -6.90 -1.04
N ALA A 64 10.25 -7.73 -1.00
CA ALA A 64 10.39 -9.17 -1.25
C ALA A 64 10.86 -9.48 -2.68
N LEU A 65 10.48 -8.65 -3.65
CA LEU A 65 10.95 -8.72 -5.03
C LEU A 65 12.40 -8.23 -5.20
N GLY A 66 12.98 -7.58 -4.18
CA GLY A 66 14.35 -7.05 -4.22
C GLY A 66 14.54 -5.78 -5.06
N THR A 67 13.47 -5.23 -5.64
CA THR A 67 13.53 -4.04 -6.51
C THR A 67 13.19 -2.76 -5.76
N GLY A 68 12.40 -2.83 -4.69
CA GLY A 68 11.70 -1.67 -4.14
C GLY A 68 10.74 -1.06 -5.17
N HIS A 69 10.34 0.20 -4.96
CA HIS A 69 9.55 0.98 -5.92
C HIS A 69 10.44 1.47 -7.08
N SER A 70 10.97 0.54 -7.87
CA SER A 70 11.88 0.80 -8.98
C SER A 70 11.85 -0.35 -10.00
N GLN A 71 12.61 -0.23 -11.09
CA GLN A 71 12.78 -1.30 -12.10
C GLN A 71 11.46 -1.86 -12.67
N GLY A 72 10.47 -0.99 -12.86
CA GLY A 72 9.15 -1.37 -13.37
C GLY A 72 8.18 -1.92 -12.33
N VAL A 73 8.61 -2.08 -11.08
CA VAL A 73 7.73 -2.38 -9.93
C VAL A 73 7.30 -1.06 -9.31
N LEU A 74 6.06 -0.67 -9.59
CA LEU A 74 5.45 0.60 -9.17
C LEU A 74 4.10 0.31 -8.47
N TRP A 75 3.42 1.35 -8.00
CA TRP A 75 2.14 1.24 -7.28
C TRP A 75 1.00 0.55 -8.03
#